data_AF-A0A087BK62-F1
#
_entry.id   AF-A0A087BK62-F1
#
_cell.length_a   1.000
_cell.length_b   1.000
_cell.length_c   1.000
_cell.angle_alpha   90.00
_cell.angle_beta   90.00
_cell.angle_gamma   90.00
#
_symmetry.space_group_name_H-M   'P 1'
#
loop_
_entity.id
_entity.type
_entity.pdbx_description
1 polymer ?
#
loop_
_entity_poly.entity_id
_entity_poly.type
_entity_poly.pdbx_seq_one_letter_code
_entity_poly.pdbx_strand_id
1 'polypeptide(L)'
;MVNFKTAKHYRDKRNHYVDKNEWQIFENVHEPIIDRNIFENVQRILENAPVRRPNGDGEIHPLSGLLFCKDCGAKMHIRIDYRRGGKKHIAFCSEYRKGKGKNPKCHSPHNIDADLLLQTVADVLRKIADYSISNRADFEALVKKSLAIQQTDKVKKQQKRIPQITARLEQIDTVLNRLYEDIALGRIEQDRYEQMSQKYSAEYYTLKTELAEIKEQLSEFENADG
;
A
#
# COMPACT_ATOMS: atom_id res chain seq x y z
N MET A 1 -7.17 19.55 -16.18
CA MET A 1 -6.20 20.52 -15.62
C MET A 1 -6.20 20.38 -14.10
N VAL A 2 -5.03 20.38 -13.44
CA VAL A 2 -4.95 20.31 -11.96
C VAL A 2 -4.28 21.58 -11.46
N ASN A 3 -5.02 22.39 -10.69
CA ASN A 3 -4.54 23.66 -10.12
C ASN A 3 -4.48 23.60 -8.60
N PHE A 4 -3.90 24.64 -7.99
CA PHE A 4 -3.78 24.81 -6.53
C PHE A 4 -3.01 23.70 -5.81
N LYS A 5 -1.99 23.13 -6.46
CA LYS A 5 -1.13 22.09 -5.85
C LYS A 5 -0.28 22.59 -4.69
N THR A 6 -0.10 23.90 -4.55
CA THR A 6 0.76 24.48 -3.51
C THR A 6 0.10 25.69 -2.86
N ALA A 7 0.20 25.77 -1.54
CA ALA A 7 -0.16 26.94 -0.75
C ALA A 7 1.10 27.61 -0.19
N LYS A 8 1.01 28.92 0.09
CA LYS A 8 2.06 29.66 0.79
C LYS A 8 1.67 29.82 2.24
N HIS A 9 2.60 29.51 3.13
CA HIS A 9 2.42 29.75 4.55
C HIS A 9 2.79 31.21 4.86
N TYR A 10 2.03 31.90 5.72
CA TYR A 10 2.27 33.34 5.96
C TYR A 10 3.64 33.64 6.58
N ARG A 11 4.19 32.71 7.38
CA ARG A 11 5.55 32.83 7.97
C ARG A 11 6.66 32.33 7.07
N ASP A 12 6.35 31.52 6.07
CA ASP A 12 7.34 30.90 5.19
C ASP A 12 6.92 31.10 3.74
N LYS A 13 7.64 31.98 3.04
CA LYS A 13 7.35 32.36 1.64
C LYS A 13 7.59 31.22 0.64
N ARG A 14 8.06 30.06 1.10
CA ARG A 14 8.21 28.86 0.27
C ARG A 14 6.85 28.26 -0.06
N ASN A 15 6.76 27.67 -1.25
CA ASN A 15 5.58 26.94 -1.67
C ASN A 15 5.57 25.58 -0.98
N HIS A 16 4.49 25.28 -0.26
CA HIS A 16 4.25 23.98 0.35
C HIS A 16 3.20 23.25 -0.46
N TYR A 17 3.45 21.98 -0.80
CA TYR A 17 2.43 21.16 -1.46
C TYR A 17 1.28 20.89 -0.49
N VAL A 18 0.06 21.14 -0.95
CA VAL A 18 -1.15 20.82 -0.17
C VAL A 18 -1.59 19.38 -0.42
N ASP A 19 -2.39 18.85 0.49
CA ASP A 19 -2.97 17.52 0.36
C ASP A 19 -3.78 17.38 -0.93
N LYS A 20 -3.80 16.17 -1.49
CA LYS A 20 -4.49 15.89 -2.77
C LYS A 20 -5.96 16.26 -2.75
N ASN A 21 -6.59 16.24 -1.57
CA ASN A 21 -8.00 16.58 -1.39
C ASN A 21 -8.27 18.08 -1.58
N GLU A 22 -7.25 18.92 -1.46
CA GLU A 22 -7.32 20.37 -1.71
C GLU A 22 -7.02 20.69 -3.19
N TRP A 23 -6.63 19.70 -3.99
CA TRP A 23 -6.33 19.93 -5.40
C TRP A 23 -7.62 20.10 -6.18
N GLN A 24 -7.72 21.21 -6.93
CA GLN A 24 -8.83 21.39 -7.85
C GLN A 24 -8.52 20.71 -9.17
N ILE A 25 -9.29 19.68 -9.49
CA ILE A 25 -9.20 18.91 -10.72
C ILE A 25 -10.34 19.35 -11.62
N PHE A 26 -9.99 20.05 -12.70
CA PHE A 26 -10.92 20.45 -13.75
C PHE A 26 -10.83 19.45 -14.89
N GLU A 27 -11.91 18.72 -15.13
CA GLU A 27 -11.97 17.70 -16.18
C GLU A 27 -12.24 18.34 -17.55
N ASN A 28 -11.71 17.73 -18.61
CA ASN A 28 -12.03 18.05 -20.02
C ASN A 28 -11.85 19.52 -20.47
N VAL A 29 -10.91 20.26 -19.86
CA VAL A 29 -10.60 21.65 -20.25
C VAL A 29 -10.00 21.76 -21.66
N HIS A 30 -9.37 20.70 -22.14
CA HIS A 30 -8.76 20.62 -23.47
C HIS A 30 -9.12 19.29 -24.13
N GLU A 31 -9.07 19.27 -25.45
CA GLU A 31 -9.24 18.04 -26.22
C GLU A 31 -8.18 17.00 -25.80
N PRO A 32 -8.60 15.79 -25.42
CA PRO A 32 -7.69 14.76 -24.92
C PRO A 32 -6.79 14.23 -26.04
N ILE A 33 -5.47 14.20 -25.79
CA ILE A 33 -4.49 13.64 -26.74
C ILE A 33 -4.58 12.10 -26.78
N ILE A 34 -4.94 11.49 -25.65
CA ILE A 34 -5.08 10.04 -25.49
C ILE A 34 -6.42 9.72 -24.85
N ASP A 35 -6.99 8.58 -25.22
CA ASP A 35 -8.23 8.10 -24.64
C ASP A 35 -8.09 7.85 -23.13
N ARG A 36 -9.18 8.10 -22.41
CA ARG A 36 -9.23 7.98 -20.95
C ARG A 36 -8.94 6.55 -20.50
N ASN A 37 -9.47 5.56 -21.22
CA ASN A 37 -9.23 4.16 -20.92
C ASN A 37 -7.73 3.80 -21.04
N ILE A 38 -7.07 4.29 -22.10
CA ILE A 38 -5.62 4.10 -22.27
C ILE A 38 -4.85 4.74 -21.11
N PHE A 39 -5.21 5.98 -20.74
CA PHE A 39 -4.57 6.67 -19.62
C PHE A 39 -4.73 5.89 -18.30
N GLU A 40 -5.93 5.43 -17.98
CA GLU A 40 -6.20 4.65 -16.78
C GLU A 40 -5.47 3.31 -16.77
N ASN A 41 -5.38 2.63 -17.91
CA ASN A 41 -4.59 1.42 -18.06
C ASN A 41 -3.10 1.66 -17.78
N VAL A 42 -2.55 2.76 -18.32
CA VAL A 42 -1.16 3.14 -18.06
C VAL A 42 -0.96 3.47 -16.58
N GLN A 43 -1.86 4.22 -15.94
CA GLN A 43 -1.77 4.51 -14.49
C GLN A 43 -1.76 3.21 -13.68
N ARG A 44 -2.66 2.28 -13.99
CA ARG A 44 -2.73 0.96 -13.34
C ARG A 44 -1.44 0.16 -13.52
N ILE A 45 -0.83 0.17 -14.71
CA ILE A 45 0.47 -0.48 -14.95
C ILE A 45 1.56 0.17 -14.08
N LEU A 46 1.59 1.50 -14.00
CA LEU A 46 2.59 2.24 -13.22
C LEU A 46 2.44 2.08 -11.71
N GLU A 47 1.22 1.93 -11.20
CA GLU A 47 0.94 1.63 -9.80
C GLU A 47 1.43 0.24 -9.40
N ASN A 48 1.21 -0.75 -10.28
CA ASN A 48 1.62 -2.13 -10.06
C ASN A 48 3.10 -2.39 -10.38
N ALA A 49 3.82 -1.40 -10.95
CA ALA A 49 5.23 -1.54 -11.26
C ALA A 49 6.06 -1.63 -9.96
N PRO A 50 6.72 -2.77 -9.66
CA PRO A 50 7.41 -2.97 -8.38
C PRO A 50 8.65 -2.07 -8.20
N VAL A 51 9.17 -1.52 -9.31
CA VAL A 51 10.28 -0.57 -9.36
C VAL A 51 9.96 0.53 -10.38
N ARG A 52 9.99 1.79 -9.93
CA ARG A 52 9.66 2.96 -10.76
C ARG A 52 10.86 3.56 -11.50
N ARG A 53 12.09 3.29 -11.05
CA ARG A 53 13.32 3.81 -11.65
C ARG A 53 14.43 2.76 -11.60
N PRO A 54 15.20 2.61 -12.69
CA PRO A 54 16.43 1.82 -12.66
C PRO A 54 17.40 2.37 -11.62
N ASN A 55 18.27 1.49 -11.11
CA ASN A 55 19.44 1.96 -10.37
C ASN A 55 20.36 2.75 -11.32
N GLY A 56 21.41 3.40 -10.79
CA GLY A 56 22.34 4.21 -11.60
C GLY A 56 22.97 3.48 -12.81
N ASP A 57 22.93 2.15 -12.82
CA ASP A 57 23.41 1.29 -13.91
C ASP A 57 22.42 1.14 -15.08
N GLY A 58 21.22 1.72 -15.01
CA GLY A 58 20.22 1.74 -16.09
C GLY A 58 19.39 0.46 -16.26
N GLU A 59 19.78 -0.65 -15.62
CA GLU A 59 19.07 -1.93 -15.72
C GLU A 59 18.22 -2.25 -14.48
N ILE A 60 17.06 -2.86 -14.72
CA ILE A 60 16.16 -3.39 -13.70
C ILE A 60 16.08 -4.90 -13.88
N HIS A 61 16.56 -5.66 -12.89
CA HIS A 61 16.41 -7.11 -12.89
C HIS A 61 14.92 -7.50 -12.72
N PRO A 62 14.38 -8.56 -13.35
CA PRO A 62 12.96 -8.92 -13.27
C PRO A 62 12.40 -9.13 -11.86
N LEU A 63 13.24 -9.65 -10.95
CA LEU A 63 12.87 -9.84 -9.54
C LEU A 63 12.98 -8.57 -8.69
N SER A 64 13.38 -7.45 -9.29
CA SER A 64 13.56 -6.20 -8.56
C SER A 64 12.22 -5.76 -7.97
N GLY A 65 12.23 -5.63 -6.67
CA GLY A 65 11.09 -5.17 -5.90
C GLY A 65 10.03 -6.21 -5.55
N LEU A 66 10.22 -7.46 -5.97
CA LEU A 66 9.38 -8.60 -5.61
C LEU A 66 9.95 -9.42 -4.43
N LEU A 67 11.22 -9.22 -4.10
CA LEU A 67 11.94 -10.00 -3.09
C LEU A 67 11.84 -9.37 -1.69
N PHE A 68 11.61 -10.21 -0.69
CA PHE A 68 11.54 -9.83 0.72
C PHE A 68 12.40 -10.77 1.57
N CYS A 69 13.06 -10.21 2.58
CA CYS A 69 13.87 -10.97 3.52
C CYS A 69 12.97 -11.69 4.52
N LYS A 70 13.16 -13.01 4.68
CA LYS A 70 12.42 -13.82 5.66
C LYS A 70 12.59 -13.33 7.10
N ASP A 71 13.81 -12.98 7.49
CA ASP A 71 14.15 -12.70 8.89
C ASP A 71 13.63 -11.36 9.39
N CYS A 72 13.66 -10.31 8.56
CA CYS A 72 13.22 -8.97 8.95
C CYS A 72 11.97 -8.46 8.23
N GLY A 73 11.45 -9.21 7.24
CA GLY A 73 10.34 -8.79 6.38
C GLY A 73 10.65 -7.63 5.43
N ALA A 74 11.86 -7.07 5.47
CA ALA A 74 12.21 -5.91 4.65
C ALA A 74 12.45 -6.31 3.19
N LYS A 75 12.19 -5.36 2.28
CA LYS A 75 12.42 -5.51 0.84
C LYS A 75 13.90 -5.82 0.55
N MET A 76 14.19 -6.75 -0.35
CA MET A 76 15.54 -6.99 -0.85
C MET A 76 15.82 -6.16 -2.09
N HIS A 77 17.02 -5.59 -2.19
CA HIS A 77 17.46 -4.83 -3.36
C HIS A 77 18.43 -5.66 -4.18
N ILE A 78 18.39 -5.49 -5.51
CA ILE A 78 19.31 -6.15 -6.43
C ILE A 78 20.33 -5.12 -6.89
N ARG A 79 21.61 -5.51 -6.86
CA ARG A 79 22.71 -4.74 -7.45
C ARG A 79 23.46 -5.60 -8.45
N ILE A 80 24.13 -4.94 -9.37
CA ILE A 80 25.10 -5.58 -10.26
C ILE A 80 26.45 -5.59 -9.55
N ASP A 81 27.07 -6.76 -9.45
CA ASP A 81 28.45 -6.92 -9.02
C ASP A 81 29.32 -7.18 -10.25
N TYR A 82 30.27 -6.27 -10.49
CA TYR A 82 31.24 -6.33 -11.59
C TYR A 82 32.58 -6.94 -11.18
N ARG A 83 32.69 -7.46 -9.95
CA ARG A 83 33.93 -8.06 -9.44
C ARG A 83 34.31 -9.31 -10.24
N ARG A 84 35.62 -9.52 -10.40
CA ARG A 84 36.22 -10.68 -11.12
C ARG A 84 35.85 -10.75 -12.61
N GLY A 85 35.60 -9.61 -13.25
CA GLY A 85 35.39 -9.53 -14.70
C GLY A 85 34.07 -10.10 -15.21
N GLY A 86 33.15 -10.47 -14.31
CA GLY A 86 31.81 -10.94 -14.65
C GLY A 86 30.74 -9.97 -14.16
N LYS A 87 29.58 -10.01 -14.83
CA LYS A 87 28.36 -9.29 -14.42
C LYS A 87 27.48 -10.27 -13.65
N LYS A 88 27.27 -10.04 -12.35
CA LYS A 88 26.40 -10.88 -11.50
C LYS A 88 25.34 -10.05 -10.80
N HIS A 89 24.09 -10.52 -10.81
CA HIS A 89 23.02 -9.88 -10.05
C HIS A 89 22.95 -10.45 -8.64
N ILE A 90 23.15 -9.61 -7.63
CA ILE A 90 23.10 -10.02 -6.22
C ILE A 90 21.94 -9.31 -5.53
N ALA A 91 20.98 -10.11 -5.04
CA ALA A 91 19.94 -9.66 -4.12
C ALA A 91 20.48 -9.61 -2.69
N PHE A 92 20.23 -8.51 -1.96
CA PHE A 92 20.68 -8.33 -0.58
C PHE A 92 19.59 -7.69 0.30
N CYS A 93 19.63 -7.95 1.60
CA CYS A 93 18.69 -7.36 2.56
C CYS A 93 18.90 -5.85 2.71
N SER A 94 17.85 -5.05 2.48
CA SER A 94 17.92 -3.59 2.58
C SER A 94 18.22 -3.11 4.00
N GLU A 95 17.57 -3.71 5.00
CA GLU A 95 17.67 -3.31 6.40
C GLU A 95 19.07 -3.58 6.97
N TYR A 96 19.68 -4.71 6.61
CA TYR A 96 21.06 -5.01 7.01
C TYR A 96 22.04 -3.97 6.44
N ARG A 97 21.90 -3.59 5.17
CA ARG A 97 22.81 -2.64 4.52
C ARG A 97 22.64 -1.21 5.04
N LYS A 98 21.42 -0.80 5.39
CA LYS A 98 21.12 0.51 6.01
C LYS A 98 21.51 0.55 7.48
N GLY A 99 21.32 -0.55 8.20
CA GLY A 99 21.44 -0.67 9.65
C GLY A 99 22.86 -0.85 10.20
N LYS A 100 23.91 -0.74 9.37
CA LYS A 100 25.32 -0.96 9.78
C LYS A 100 25.81 -0.11 10.97
N GLY A 101 25.04 0.87 11.44
CA GLY A 101 25.38 1.69 12.61
C GLY A 101 24.44 1.64 13.82
N LYS A 102 23.27 0.97 13.79
CA LYS A 102 22.22 1.17 14.84
C LYS A 102 21.33 -0.03 15.20
N ASN A 103 21.85 -1.26 15.20
CA ASN A 103 21.12 -2.54 15.41
C ASN A 103 20.43 -3.06 14.14
N PRO A 104 21.14 -3.82 13.29
CA PRO A 104 20.51 -4.43 12.13
C PRO A 104 19.50 -5.50 12.59
N LYS A 105 18.28 -5.46 12.03
CA LYS A 105 17.25 -6.50 12.29
C LYS A 105 17.64 -7.89 11.78
N CYS A 106 18.65 -7.98 10.92
CA CYS A 106 19.23 -9.22 10.42
C CYS A 106 20.65 -9.39 10.96
N HIS A 107 21.03 -10.63 11.26
CA HIS A 107 22.36 -10.99 11.75
C HIS A 107 23.40 -11.05 10.62
N SER A 108 22.96 -11.24 9.38
CA SER A 108 23.84 -11.34 8.20
C SER A 108 23.30 -10.55 6.99
N PRO A 109 24.12 -10.31 5.95
CA PRO A 109 23.71 -9.55 4.77
C PRO A 109 22.59 -10.18 3.92
N HIS A 110 22.34 -11.50 4.06
CA HIS A 110 21.45 -12.28 3.20
C HIS A 110 21.65 -11.98 1.71
N ASN A 111 22.84 -12.29 1.21
CA ASN A 111 23.16 -12.15 -0.20
C ASN A 111 22.78 -13.42 -0.95
N ILE A 112 22.02 -13.26 -2.03
CA ILE A 112 21.56 -14.36 -2.89
C ILE A 112 21.82 -13.98 -4.35
N ASP A 113 22.22 -14.96 -5.16
CA ASP A 113 22.33 -14.79 -6.61
C ASP A 113 20.92 -14.65 -7.21
N ALA A 114 20.63 -13.49 -7.79
CA ALA A 114 19.30 -13.17 -8.31
C ALA A 114 19.00 -13.89 -9.64
N ASP A 115 20.03 -14.22 -10.43
CA ASP A 115 19.88 -14.95 -11.68
C ASP A 115 19.52 -16.41 -11.39
N LEU A 116 20.19 -17.03 -10.41
CA LEU A 116 19.85 -18.37 -9.92
C LEU A 116 18.44 -18.43 -9.33
N LEU A 117 18.06 -17.39 -8.58
CA LEU A 117 16.71 -17.28 -8.01
C LEU A 117 15.65 -17.21 -9.12
N LEU A 118 15.90 -16.43 -10.18
CA LEU A 118 14.99 -16.32 -11.32
C LEU A 118 14.84 -17.64 -12.06
N GLN A 119 15.92 -18.38 -12.26
CA GLN A 119 15.88 -19.73 -12.85
C GLN A 119 15.03 -20.68 -12.00
N THR A 120 15.25 -20.70 -10.68
CA THR A 120 14.49 -21.55 -9.76
C THR A 120 13.00 -21.22 -9.79
N VAL A 121 12.65 -19.93 -9.80
CA VAL A 121 11.25 -19.49 -9.92
C VAL A 121 10.67 -19.91 -11.27
N ALA A 122 11.41 -19.74 -12.37
CA ALA A 122 10.95 -20.16 -13.70
C ALA A 122 10.69 -21.66 -13.77
N ASP A 123 11.54 -22.49 -13.17
CA ASP A 123 11.35 -23.95 -13.13
C ASP A 123 10.12 -24.35 -12.31
N VAL A 124 9.87 -23.69 -11.20
CA VAL A 124 8.65 -23.90 -10.41
C VAL A 124 7.42 -23.51 -11.22
N LEU A 125 7.45 -22.37 -11.92
CA LEU A 125 6.34 -21.93 -12.77
C LEU A 125 6.08 -22.90 -13.93
N ARG A 126 7.13 -23.45 -14.55
CA ARG A 126 6.99 -24.50 -15.58
C ARG A 126 6.32 -25.74 -15.01
N LYS A 127 6.75 -26.23 -13.84
CA LYS A 127 6.12 -27.38 -13.19
C LYS A 127 4.65 -27.14 -12.87
N ILE A 128 4.29 -25.92 -12.44
CA ILE A 128 2.89 -25.54 -12.20
C ILE A 128 2.10 -25.53 -13.51
N ALA A 129 2.67 -25.02 -14.60
CA ALA A 129 2.04 -25.03 -15.91
C ALA A 129 1.86 -26.45 -16.45
N ASP A 130 2.86 -27.31 -16.32
CA ASP A 130 2.78 -28.70 -16.73
C ASP A 130 1.72 -29.46 -15.92
N TYR A 131 1.64 -29.20 -14.61
CA TYR A 131 0.61 -29.76 -13.74
C TYR A 131 -0.80 -29.26 -14.12
N SER A 132 -0.96 -27.99 -14.47
CA SER A 132 -2.27 -27.44 -14.86
C SER A 132 -2.78 -27.99 -16.19
N ILE A 133 -1.87 -28.31 -17.11
CA ILE A 133 -2.21 -28.94 -18.40
C ILE A 133 -2.52 -30.43 -18.20
N SER A 134 -1.69 -31.15 -17.45
CA SER A 134 -1.83 -32.60 -17.26
C SER A 134 -2.97 -32.99 -16.32
N ASN A 135 -3.30 -32.16 -15.34
CA ASN A 135 -4.34 -32.44 -14.35
C ASN A 135 -5.24 -31.23 -14.13
N ARG A 136 -5.96 -30.86 -15.19
CA ARG A 136 -6.80 -29.67 -15.24
C ARG A 136 -7.88 -29.65 -14.15
N ALA A 137 -8.58 -30.75 -13.94
CA ALA A 137 -9.69 -30.82 -12.98
C ALA A 137 -9.21 -30.61 -11.54
N ASP A 138 -8.12 -31.27 -11.14
CA ASP A 138 -7.55 -31.10 -9.80
C ASP A 138 -6.95 -29.71 -9.63
N PHE A 139 -6.30 -29.17 -10.66
CA PHE A 139 -5.79 -27.80 -10.63
C PHE A 139 -6.93 -26.77 -10.47
N GLU A 140 -8.02 -26.91 -11.21
CA GLU A 140 -9.20 -26.05 -11.06
C GLU A 140 -9.81 -26.16 -9.65
N ALA A 141 -9.89 -27.36 -9.09
CA ALA A 141 -10.36 -27.57 -7.71
C ALA A 141 -9.42 -26.92 -6.67
N LEU A 142 -8.10 -27.04 -6.85
CA LEU A 142 -7.10 -26.39 -6.00
C LEU A 142 -7.18 -24.87 -6.08
N VAL A 143 -7.34 -24.31 -7.28
CA VAL A 143 -7.50 -22.86 -7.48
C VAL A 143 -8.78 -22.38 -6.83
N LYS A 144 -9.92 -23.05 -7.05
CA LYS A 144 -11.20 -22.73 -6.40
C LYS A 144 -11.09 -22.77 -4.87
N LYS A 145 -10.47 -23.81 -4.32
CA LYS A 145 -10.26 -23.94 -2.87
C LYS A 145 -9.39 -22.81 -2.32
N SER A 146 -8.31 -22.44 -3.02
CA SER A 146 -7.43 -21.36 -2.57
C SER A 146 -8.10 -19.98 -2.66
N LEU A 147 -8.91 -19.73 -3.70
CA LEU A 147 -9.74 -18.53 -3.82
C LEU A 147 -10.75 -18.45 -2.68
N ALA A 148 -11.46 -19.55 -2.38
CA ALA A 148 -12.40 -19.60 -1.25
C ALA A 148 -11.70 -19.30 0.09
N ILE A 149 -10.52 -19.87 0.33
CA ILE A 149 -9.74 -19.56 1.54
C ILE A 149 -9.38 -18.06 1.60
N GLN A 150 -8.87 -17.48 0.51
CA GLN A 150 -8.54 -16.05 0.47
C GLN A 150 -9.76 -15.14 0.68
N GLN A 151 -10.92 -15.50 0.12
CA GLN A 151 -12.18 -14.81 0.35
C GLN A 151 -12.56 -14.89 1.82
N THR A 152 -12.55 -16.09 2.42
CA THR A 152 -12.88 -16.25 3.85
C THR A 152 -11.92 -15.50 4.77
N ASP A 153 -10.62 -15.45 4.47
CA ASP A 153 -9.64 -14.71 5.28
C ASP A 153 -9.81 -13.18 5.16
N LYS A 154 -10.16 -12.68 3.96
CA LYS A 154 -10.51 -11.26 3.77
C LYS A 154 -11.76 -10.90 4.57
N VAL A 155 -12.81 -11.71 4.46
CA VAL A 155 -14.07 -11.54 5.21
C VAL A 155 -13.80 -11.55 6.71
N LYS A 156 -13.01 -12.52 7.22
CA LYS A 156 -12.62 -12.56 8.64
C LYS A 156 -11.86 -11.33 9.09
N LYS A 157 -10.97 -10.77 8.26
CA LYS A 157 -10.24 -9.54 8.58
C LYS A 157 -11.18 -8.34 8.65
N GLN A 158 -12.10 -8.21 7.69
CA GLN A 158 -13.12 -7.16 7.67
C GLN A 158 -14.06 -7.27 8.89
N GLN A 159 -14.54 -8.47 9.21
CA GLN A 159 -15.34 -8.74 10.39
C GLN A 159 -14.63 -8.38 11.70
N LYS A 160 -13.30 -8.59 11.79
CA LYS A 160 -12.49 -8.15 12.94
C LYS A 160 -12.24 -6.64 12.96
N ARG A 161 -12.24 -5.97 11.81
CA ARG A 161 -12.02 -4.53 11.69
C ARG A 161 -13.24 -3.73 12.13
N ILE A 162 -14.46 -4.21 11.87
CA ILE A 162 -15.71 -3.58 12.30
C ILE A 162 -15.72 -3.24 13.80
N PRO A 163 -15.51 -4.19 14.74
CA PRO A 163 -15.55 -3.88 16.17
C PRO A 163 -14.44 -2.92 16.62
N GLN A 164 -13.30 -2.90 15.92
CA GLN A 164 -12.23 -1.93 16.21
C GLN A 164 -12.63 -0.52 15.81
N ILE A 165 -13.24 -0.37 14.63
CA ILE A 165 -13.72 0.94 14.16
C ILE A 165 -14.88 1.41 15.04
N THR A 166 -15.86 0.56 15.36
CA THR A 166 -16.99 0.95 16.22
C THR A 166 -16.51 1.38 17.60
N ALA A 167 -15.62 0.62 18.24
CA ALA A 167 -15.05 1.01 19.53
C ALA A 167 -14.28 2.34 19.46
N ARG A 168 -13.57 2.60 18.34
CA ARG A 168 -12.87 3.87 18.14
C ARG A 168 -13.84 5.03 17.93
N LEU A 169 -14.94 4.82 17.20
CA LEU A 169 -15.99 5.82 17.01
C LEU A 169 -16.66 6.18 18.34
N GLU A 170 -16.97 5.20 19.20
CA GLU A 170 -17.52 5.43 20.54
C GLU A 170 -16.55 6.22 21.44
N GLN A 171 -15.25 5.92 21.36
CA GLN A 171 -14.22 6.69 22.08
C GLN A 171 -14.16 8.14 21.59
N ILE A 172 -14.20 8.36 20.28
CA ILE A 172 -14.18 9.71 19.69
C ILE A 172 -15.41 10.50 20.14
N ASP A 173 -16.59 9.88 20.12
CA ASP A 173 -17.83 10.51 20.55
C ASP A 173 -17.78 10.90 22.04
N THR A 174 -17.27 10.01 22.89
CA THR A 174 -17.05 10.30 24.32
C THR A 174 -16.08 11.49 24.53
N VAL A 175 -15.00 11.55 23.74
CA VAL A 175 -14.02 12.64 23.82
C VAL A 175 -14.60 13.95 23.33
N LEU A 176 -15.36 13.94 22.22
CA LEU A 176 -16.02 15.13 21.70
C LEU A 176 -17.04 15.69 22.71
N ASN A 177 -17.88 14.84 23.31
CA ASN A 177 -18.83 15.26 24.34
C ASN A 177 -18.14 15.91 25.54
N ARG A 178 -17.03 15.34 26.03
CA ARG A 178 -16.24 15.96 27.11
C ARG A 178 -15.60 17.29 26.70
N LEU A 179 -15.10 17.38 25.46
CA LEU A 179 -14.55 18.65 24.94
C LEU A 179 -15.63 19.75 24.91
N TYR A 180 -16.87 19.40 24.54
CA TYR A 180 -18.01 20.33 24.60
C TYR A 180 -18.36 20.77 26.03
N GLU A 181 -18.29 19.86 27.01
CA GLU A 181 -18.49 20.21 28.42
C GLU A 181 -17.39 21.12 28.96
N ASP A 182 -16.13 20.81 28.67
CA ASP A 182 -14.99 21.56 29.18
C ASP A 182 -14.93 22.99 28.61
N ILE A 183 -15.36 23.20 27.36
CA ILE A 183 -15.47 24.56 26.80
C ILE A 183 -16.64 25.33 27.42
N ALA A 184 -17.78 24.69 27.64
CA ALA A 184 -18.93 25.32 28.30
C ALA A 184 -18.60 25.75 29.74
N LEU A 185 -17.71 25.00 30.42
CA LEU A 185 -17.21 25.31 31.76
C LEU A 185 -16.01 26.27 31.76
N GLY A 186 -15.55 26.74 30.59
CA GLY A 186 -14.42 27.66 30.46
C GLY A 186 -13.06 27.05 30.86
N ARG A 187 -12.94 25.72 30.88
CA ARG A 187 -11.70 25.02 31.26
C ARG A 187 -10.68 24.95 30.13
N ILE A 188 -11.13 25.18 28.90
CA ILE A 188 -10.29 25.20 27.70
C ILE A 188 -10.57 26.45 26.88
N GLU A 189 -9.53 26.96 26.23
CA GLU A 189 -9.63 28.08 25.30
C GLU A 189 -10.30 27.65 23.99
N GLN A 190 -11.03 28.58 23.36
CA GLN A 190 -11.76 28.38 22.10
C GLN A 190 -10.87 27.79 21.00
N ASP A 191 -9.70 28.39 20.75
CA ASP A 191 -8.75 27.94 19.72
C ASP A 191 -8.33 26.47 19.93
N ARG A 192 -8.16 26.06 21.18
CA ARG A 192 -7.74 24.69 21.53
C ARG A 192 -8.87 23.69 21.30
N TYR A 193 -10.10 24.09 21.60
CA TYR A 193 -11.29 23.30 21.30
C TYR A 193 -11.48 23.11 19.79
N GLU A 194 -11.34 24.17 18.99
CA GLU A 194 -11.50 24.11 17.53
C GLU A 194 -10.48 23.16 16.90
N GLN A 195 -9.20 23.23 17.31
CA GLN A 195 -8.17 22.32 16.81
C GLN A 195 -8.47 20.84 17.16
N MET A 196 -8.87 20.56 18.40
CA MET A 196 -9.15 19.19 18.82
C MET A 196 -10.44 18.63 18.19
N SER A 197 -11.51 19.43 18.17
CA SER A 197 -12.80 19.04 17.59
C SER A 197 -12.67 18.77 16.09
N GLN A 198 -11.94 19.60 15.34
CA GLN A 198 -11.66 19.35 13.91
C GLN A 198 -10.90 18.03 13.70
N LYS A 199 -9.84 17.79 14.48
CA LYS A 199 -9.05 16.56 14.36
C LYS A 199 -9.89 15.30 14.62
N TYR A 200 -10.66 15.29 15.70
CA TYR A 200 -11.51 14.16 16.05
C TYR A 200 -12.69 14.00 15.09
N SER A 201 -13.27 15.09 14.61
CA SER A 201 -14.35 15.05 13.61
C SER A 201 -13.83 14.49 12.28
N ALA A 202 -12.63 14.89 11.84
CA ALA A 202 -12.00 14.34 10.65
C ALA A 202 -11.78 12.82 10.80
N GLU A 203 -11.19 12.39 11.93
CA GLU A 203 -11.02 10.96 12.23
C GLU A 203 -12.38 10.22 12.23
N TYR A 204 -13.41 10.79 12.86
CA TYR A 204 -14.76 10.23 12.91
C TYR A 204 -15.34 10.00 11.51
N TYR A 205 -15.33 11.01 10.64
CA TYR A 205 -15.88 10.86 9.29
C TYR A 205 -15.09 9.85 8.45
N THR A 206 -13.75 9.83 8.55
CA THR A 206 -12.93 8.83 7.84
C THR A 206 -13.23 7.40 8.29
N LEU A 207 -13.41 7.18 9.59
CA LEU A 207 -13.74 5.87 10.14
C LEU A 207 -15.18 5.47 9.79
N LYS A 208 -16.11 6.43 9.72
CA LYS A 208 -17.50 6.20 9.34
C LYS A 208 -17.63 5.80 7.86
N THR A 209 -16.86 6.44 6.97
CA THR A 209 -16.80 6.03 5.56
C THR A 209 -16.15 4.66 5.41
N GLU A 210 -15.02 4.40 6.09
CA GLU A 210 -14.37 3.07 6.08
C GLU A 210 -15.34 1.97 6.56
N LEU A 211 -16.13 2.24 7.61
CA LEU A 211 -17.12 1.29 8.12
C LEU A 211 -18.26 1.04 7.14
N ALA A 212 -18.75 2.08 6.45
CA ALA A 212 -19.79 1.94 5.44
C ALA A 212 -19.31 1.07 4.26
N GLU A 213 -18.12 1.36 3.74
CA GLU A 213 -17.49 0.60 2.66
C GLU A 213 -17.28 -0.88 3.04
N ILE A 214 -16.80 -1.15 4.27
CA ILE A 214 -16.62 -2.54 4.74
C ILE A 214 -17.96 -3.27 4.84
N LYS A 215 -19.02 -2.60 5.32
CA LYS A 215 -20.35 -3.22 5.41
C LYS A 215 -20.96 -3.49 4.04
N GLU A 216 -20.82 -2.56 3.10
CA GLU A 216 -21.28 -2.73 1.73
C GLU A 216 -20.56 -3.93 1.08
N GLN A 217 -19.23 -3.98 1.17
CA GLN A 217 -18.45 -5.12 0.67
C GLN A 217 -18.91 -6.45 1.26
N LEU A 218 -19.14 -6.54 2.58
CA LEU A 218 -19.64 -7.77 3.20
C LEU A 218 -21.05 -8.14 2.73
N SER A 219 -21.94 -7.16 2.52
CA SER A 219 -23.29 -7.42 1.99
C SER A 219 -23.28 -7.89 0.54
N GLU A 220 -22.37 -7.36 -0.29
CA GLU A 220 -22.17 -7.84 -1.66
C GLU A 220 -21.66 -9.28 -1.68
N PHE A 221 -20.77 -9.64 -0.75
CA PHE A 221 -20.31 -11.02 -0.59
C PHE A 221 -21.45 -11.96 -0.17
N GLU A 222 -22.29 -11.56 0.80
CA GLU A 222 -23.43 -12.37 1.25
C GLU A 222 -24.48 -12.58 0.13
N ASN A 223 -24.67 -11.58 -0.75
CA ASN A 223 -25.59 -11.68 -1.87
C ASN A 223 -25.03 -12.43 -3.09
N ALA A 224 -23.70 -12.52 -3.23
CA ALA A 224 -23.05 -13.24 -4.33
C ALA A 224 -22.92 -14.75 -4.07
N ASP A 225 -22.99 -15.17 -2.81
CA ASP A 225 -22.95 -16.58 -2.37
C ASP A 225 -24.36 -17.19 -2.18
N GLY A 226 -25.44 -16.43 -2.42
CA GLY A 226 -26.85 -16.88 -2.36
C GLY A 226 -27.46 -17.12 -3.73
#